data_AF-A0A7S1ZP31-F1
#
_entry.id   AF-A0A7S1ZP31-F1
#
_cell.length_a   1.000
_cell.length_b   1.000
_cell.length_c   1.000
_cell.angle_alpha   90.00
_cell.angle_beta   90.00
_cell.angle_gamma   90.00
#
_symmetry.space_group_name_H-M   'P 1'
#
loop_
_entity.id
_entity.type
_entity.pdbx_description
1 polymer ?
#
loop_
_entity_poly.entity_id
_entity_poly.type
_entity_poly.pdbx_seq_one_letter_code
_entity_poly.pdbx_strand_id
1 'polypeptide(L)'
;KYWELQDQKTKKAAKAAESRYQGLSAGLEIVDSKYNRTNHLAIYWHVPKCGGTALEDLLSNCVGLVEVNEIGVSDGHKNDETLTVVTHDGSQYVNVDTTTQNGIKHAKELHLASSGLADVAMTSYLYDAATLFTNNDNTVHGKCFTLLRHPIKRAVSLFYYLKVSTWEMDYNSIFKDMSLEEYARSKWCEENWMAR
;
A
#
# COMPACT_ATOMS: atom_id res chain seq x y z
N LYS A 1 -27.79 -37.58 16.69
CA LYS A 1 -26.33 -37.39 16.51
C LYS A 1 -25.92 -36.74 15.19
N TYR A 2 -26.19 -37.31 14.00
CA TYR A 2 -25.80 -36.68 12.72
C TYR A 2 -26.51 -35.34 12.45
N TRP A 3 -27.83 -35.28 12.66
CA TRP A 3 -28.63 -34.07 12.47
C TRP A 3 -28.30 -32.94 13.46
N GLU A 4 -27.96 -33.25 14.70
CA GLU A 4 -27.53 -32.26 15.71
C GLU A 4 -26.18 -31.64 15.37
N LEU A 5 -25.24 -32.42 14.82
CA LEU A 5 -23.95 -31.91 14.35
C LEU A 5 -24.12 -30.99 13.12
N GLN A 6 -25.08 -31.28 12.26
CA GLN A 6 -25.38 -30.45 11.09
C GLN A 6 -26.07 -29.14 11.48
N ASP A 7 -26.99 -29.17 12.43
CA ASP A 7 -27.63 -27.97 13.00
C ASP A 7 -26.61 -27.06 13.71
N GLN A 8 -25.69 -27.64 14.50
CA GLN A 8 -24.60 -26.89 15.13
C GLN A 8 -23.65 -26.23 14.11
N LYS A 9 -23.28 -26.95 13.02
CA LYS A 9 -22.48 -26.37 11.93
C LYS A 9 -23.20 -25.21 11.26
N THR A 10 -24.50 -25.34 11.01
CA THR A 10 -25.30 -24.31 10.34
C THR A 10 -25.45 -23.07 11.22
N LYS A 11 -25.72 -23.24 12.51
CA LYS A 11 -25.76 -22.12 13.48
C LYS A 11 -24.42 -21.41 13.62
N LYS A 12 -23.31 -22.16 13.64
CA LYS A 12 -21.95 -21.59 13.67
C LYS A 12 -21.66 -20.79 12.39
N ALA A 13 -22.04 -21.30 11.23
CA ALA A 13 -21.88 -20.61 9.95
C ALA A 13 -22.74 -19.33 9.88
N ALA A 14 -24.00 -19.38 10.33
CA ALA A 14 -24.87 -18.22 10.39
C ALA A 14 -24.32 -17.12 11.30
N LYS A 15 -23.85 -17.47 12.50
CA LYS A 15 -23.22 -16.51 13.43
C LYS A 15 -21.94 -15.89 12.86
N ALA A 16 -21.14 -16.67 12.13
CA ALA A 16 -19.95 -16.16 11.44
C ALA A 16 -20.31 -15.21 10.28
N ALA A 17 -21.35 -15.53 9.51
CA ALA A 17 -21.84 -14.68 8.43
C ALA A 17 -22.41 -13.36 8.96
N GLU A 18 -23.16 -13.40 10.05
CA GLU A 18 -23.72 -12.21 10.71
C GLU A 18 -22.63 -11.31 11.29
N SER A 19 -21.62 -11.89 11.96
CA SER A 19 -20.44 -11.15 12.43
C SER A 19 -19.66 -10.51 11.27
N ARG A 20 -19.52 -11.21 10.14
CA ARG A 20 -18.88 -10.65 8.93
C ARG A 20 -19.71 -9.50 8.34
N TYR A 21 -21.03 -9.62 8.31
CA TYR A 21 -21.93 -8.58 7.81
C TYR A 21 -21.88 -7.32 8.69
N GLN A 22 -21.87 -7.48 10.01
CA GLN A 22 -21.70 -6.36 10.94
C GLN A 22 -20.33 -5.67 10.79
N GLY A 23 -19.27 -6.44 10.57
CA GLY A 23 -17.95 -5.87 10.26
C GLY A 23 -17.93 -5.10 8.93
N LEU A 24 -18.62 -5.61 7.91
CA LEU A 24 -18.76 -4.94 6.61
C LEU A 24 -19.56 -3.64 6.70
N SER A 25 -20.68 -3.64 7.43
CA SER A 25 -21.51 -2.43 7.59
C SER A 25 -20.77 -1.33 8.36
N ALA A 26 -20.07 -1.68 9.45
CA ALA A 26 -19.23 -0.73 10.19
C ALA A 26 -18.09 -0.19 9.32
N GLY A 27 -17.46 -1.05 8.50
CA GLY A 27 -16.45 -0.62 7.54
C GLY A 27 -17.01 0.35 6.49
N LEU A 28 -18.25 0.14 6.03
CA LEU A 28 -18.88 1.01 5.04
C LEU A 28 -19.22 2.40 5.61
N GLU A 29 -19.67 2.49 6.85
CA GLU A 29 -19.88 3.76 7.56
C GLU A 29 -18.56 4.54 7.70
N ILE A 30 -17.48 3.84 8.03
CA ILE A 30 -16.14 4.44 8.07
C ILE A 30 -15.77 4.95 6.68
N VAL A 31 -15.98 4.18 5.61
CA VAL A 31 -15.65 4.60 4.23
C VAL A 31 -16.42 5.86 3.83
N ASP A 32 -17.71 5.95 4.15
CA ASP A 32 -18.57 7.09 3.80
C ASP A 32 -18.27 8.36 4.62
N SER A 33 -17.63 8.21 5.77
CA SER A 33 -17.23 9.36 6.58
C SER A 33 -16.26 10.30 5.85
N LYS A 34 -16.43 11.62 6.06
CA LYS A 34 -15.51 12.63 5.52
C LYS A 34 -14.09 12.41 6.05
N TYR A 35 -13.08 12.59 5.20
CA TYR A 35 -11.68 12.57 5.62
C TYR A 35 -11.42 13.60 6.73
N ASN A 36 -10.61 13.21 7.72
CA ASN A 36 -10.28 14.00 8.90
C ASN A 36 -8.86 13.62 9.35
N ARG A 37 -7.93 14.58 9.28
CA ARG A 37 -6.50 14.35 9.56
C ARG A 37 -6.20 13.93 11.00
N THR A 38 -7.10 14.19 11.96
CA THR A 38 -6.89 13.78 13.36
C THR A 38 -7.00 12.27 13.55
N ASN A 39 -7.78 11.59 12.71
CA ASN A 39 -8.11 10.18 12.89
C ASN A 39 -8.10 9.37 11.59
N HIS A 40 -7.65 9.96 10.49
CA HIS A 40 -7.48 9.30 9.20
C HIS A 40 -6.09 9.54 8.65
N LEU A 41 -5.45 8.47 8.19
CA LEU A 41 -4.26 8.53 7.35
C LEU A 41 -4.66 8.12 5.93
N ALA A 42 -4.34 8.96 4.94
CA ALA A 42 -4.56 8.61 3.55
C ALA A 42 -3.54 7.53 3.14
N ILE A 43 -4.01 6.44 2.54
CA ILE A 43 -3.16 5.36 2.04
C ILE A 43 -3.26 5.35 0.52
N TYR A 44 -2.16 5.67 -0.14
CA TYR A 44 -2.06 5.47 -1.58
C TYR A 44 -1.63 4.02 -1.84
N TRP A 45 -2.56 3.20 -2.30
CA TRP A 45 -2.23 1.87 -2.81
C TRP A 45 -1.59 2.02 -4.19
N HIS A 46 -0.27 1.99 -4.21
CA HIS A 46 0.53 2.21 -5.41
C HIS A 46 0.56 0.96 -6.28
N VAL A 47 -0.09 1.05 -7.44
CA VAL A 47 -0.02 0.07 -8.52
C VAL A 47 1.07 0.46 -9.52
N PRO A 48 2.13 -0.35 -9.71
CA PRO A 48 3.21 -0.03 -10.63
C PRO A 48 2.72 0.26 -12.04
N LYS A 49 3.30 1.30 -12.65
CA LYS A 49 3.02 1.77 -14.02
C LYS A 49 1.60 2.32 -14.24
N CYS A 50 0.96 2.80 -13.17
CA CYS A 50 -0.30 3.54 -13.20
C CYS A 50 -0.14 5.05 -12.96
N GLY A 51 1.08 5.58 -12.91
CA GLY A 51 1.36 6.99 -12.68
C GLY A 51 1.64 7.38 -11.23
N GLY A 52 2.05 6.41 -10.38
CA GLY A 52 2.38 6.66 -8.97
C GLY A 52 3.39 7.78 -8.76
N THR A 53 4.56 7.71 -9.41
CA THR A 53 5.59 8.76 -9.30
C THR A 53 5.10 10.15 -9.69
N ALA A 54 4.21 10.26 -10.68
CA ALA A 54 3.64 11.56 -11.06
C ALA A 54 2.63 12.07 -10.01
N LEU A 55 1.93 11.15 -9.33
CA LEU A 55 1.05 11.49 -8.22
C LEU A 55 1.85 11.88 -6.97
N GLU A 56 2.91 11.14 -6.63
CA GLU A 56 3.84 11.49 -5.54
C GLU A 56 4.44 12.89 -5.76
N ASP A 57 4.95 13.17 -6.97
CA ASP A 57 5.47 14.51 -7.31
C ASP A 57 4.40 15.61 -7.18
N LEU A 58 3.15 15.32 -7.58
CA LEU A 58 2.04 16.26 -7.41
C LEU A 58 1.72 16.50 -5.92
N LEU A 59 1.61 15.43 -5.12
CA LEU A 59 1.22 15.52 -3.71
C LEU A 59 2.31 16.19 -2.87
N SER A 60 3.57 15.83 -3.09
CA SER A 60 4.72 16.42 -2.43
C SER A 60 5.03 17.85 -2.91
N ASN A 61 5.35 18.04 -4.19
CA ASN A 61 5.90 19.31 -4.69
C ASN A 61 4.85 20.37 -5.00
N CYS A 62 3.65 19.97 -5.43
CA CYS A 62 2.59 20.94 -5.78
C CYS A 62 1.64 21.21 -4.62
N VAL A 63 1.22 20.17 -3.91
CA VAL A 63 0.27 20.30 -2.78
C VAL A 63 1.00 20.55 -1.45
N GLY A 64 2.24 20.10 -1.30
CA GLY A 64 3.02 20.28 -0.07
C GLY A 64 2.62 19.32 1.04
N LEU A 65 2.17 18.11 0.70
CA LEU A 65 1.82 17.09 1.69
C LEU A 65 3.07 16.41 2.25
N VAL A 66 3.00 16.01 3.53
CA VAL A 66 4.04 15.17 4.13
C VAL A 66 3.82 13.71 3.77
N GLU A 67 4.72 13.15 2.98
CA GLU A 67 4.58 11.78 2.46
C GLU A 67 5.30 10.73 3.32
N VAL A 68 4.90 9.47 3.14
CA VAL A 68 5.62 8.31 3.66
C VAL A 68 5.88 7.34 2.53
N ASN A 69 7.15 7.20 2.16
CA ASN A 69 7.65 6.34 1.10
C ASN A 69 9.16 6.08 1.31
N GLU A 70 9.83 5.45 0.34
CA GLU A 70 11.25 5.11 0.40
C GLU A 70 12.19 6.32 0.53
N ILE A 71 11.76 7.53 0.13
CA ILE A 71 12.56 8.74 0.21
C ILE A 71 12.75 9.16 1.67
N GLY A 72 11.76 8.91 2.54
CA GLY A 72 11.83 9.29 3.95
C GLY A 72 13.00 8.65 4.72
N VAL A 73 13.44 7.45 4.31
CA VAL A 73 14.58 6.75 4.94
C VAL A 73 15.92 7.03 4.26
N SER A 74 15.94 7.91 3.25
CA SER A 74 17.17 8.38 2.63
C SER A 74 18.06 9.15 3.63
N ASP A 75 19.27 9.51 3.21
CA ASP A 75 20.20 10.33 4.01
C ASP A 75 20.56 9.79 5.41
N GLY A 76 20.38 8.49 5.64
CA GLY A 76 20.79 7.80 6.86
C GLY A 76 19.67 7.59 7.90
N HIS A 77 18.44 7.98 7.59
CA HIS A 77 17.30 7.93 8.51
C HIS A 77 16.67 6.55 8.71
N LYS A 78 17.15 5.53 7.99
CA LYS A 78 16.60 4.17 7.99
C LYS A 78 16.50 3.49 9.37
N ASN A 79 17.38 3.85 10.31
CA ASN A 79 17.46 3.20 11.63
C ASN A 79 17.04 4.15 12.77
N ASP A 80 16.39 5.27 12.45
CA ASP A 80 15.94 6.21 13.48
C ASP A 80 14.93 5.53 14.41
N GLU A 81 15.09 5.72 15.72
CA GLU A 81 14.21 5.11 16.73
C GLU A 81 12.94 5.94 16.99
N THR A 82 12.81 7.11 16.36
CA THR A 82 11.69 8.04 16.56
C THR A 82 11.22 8.60 15.23
N LEU A 83 9.90 8.77 15.09
CA LEU A 83 9.33 9.43 13.91
C LEU A 83 9.66 10.91 13.89
N THR A 84 10.19 11.37 12.76
CA THR A 84 10.44 12.78 12.48
C THR A 84 10.09 13.10 11.04
N VAL A 85 9.79 14.37 10.78
CA VAL A 85 9.65 14.87 9.41
C VAL A 85 11.03 15.31 8.92
N VAL A 86 11.48 14.70 7.83
CA VAL A 86 12.72 15.01 7.13
C VAL A 86 12.42 15.77 5.84
N THR A 87 13.40 16.52 5.34
CA THR A 87 13.27 17.28 4.10
C THR A 87 14.28 16.77 3.10
N HIS A 88 13.79 16.39 1.91
CA HIS A 88 14.61 15.95 0.80
C HIS A 88 14.17 16.71 -0.46
N ASP A 89 15.12 17.37 -1.14
CA ASP A 89 14.87 18.21 -2.32
C ASP A 89 13.73 19.26 -2.19
N GLY A 90 13.49 19.73 -0.96
CA GLY A 90 12.46 20.72 -0.65
C GLY A 90 11.07 20.13 -0.33
N SER A 91 10.90 18.82 -0.48
CA SER A 91 9.68 18.08 -0.11
C SER A 91 9.81 17.47 1.29
N GLN A 92 8.67 17.18 1.93
CA GLN A 92 8.63 16.67 3.30
C GLN A 92 8.22 15.20 3.35
N TYR A 93 8.96 14.42 4.14
CA TYR A 93 8.72 12.98 4.31
C TYR A 93 8.78 12.60 5.78
N VAL A 94 8.06 11.57 6.20
CA VAL A 94 8.31 10.92 7.50
C VAL A 94 9.41 9.88 7.32
N ASN A 95 10.33 9.79 8.29
CA ASN A 95 11.50 8.92 8.27
C ASN A 95 11.24 7.41 8.39
N VAL A 96 10.25 6.88 7.66
CA VAL A 96 9.96 5.44 7.57
C VAL A 96 9.54 5.08 6.15
N ASP A 97 9.81 3.84 5.76
CA ASP A 97 9.55 3.34 4.40
C ASP A 97 8.34 2.40 4.38
N THR A 98 7.19 2.86 3.91
CA THR A 98 6.00 2.00 3.76
C THR A 98 5.94 1.27 2.42
N THR A 99 6.96 1.39 1.57
CA THR A 99 7.06 0.68 0.29
C THR A 99 7.64 -0.72 0.42
N THR A 100 8.11 -1.11 1.62
CA THR A 100 8.63 -2.45 1.92
C THR A 100 7.92 -3.07 3.12
N GLN A 101 7.81 -4.40 3.17
CA GLN A 101 7.16 -5.09 4.30
C GLN A 101 7.87 -4.85 5.64
N ASN A 102 9.20 -4.77 5.64
CA ASN A 102 9.98 -4.50 6.85
C ASN A 102 9.79 -3.06 7.32
N GLY A 103 9.77 -2.08 6.41
CA GLY A 103 9.53 -0.71 6.78
C GLY A 103 8.09 -0.46 7.26
N ILE A 104 7.08 -1.18 6.74
CA ILE A 104 5.72 -1.19 7.30
C ILE A 104 5.71 -1.69 8.76
N LYS A 105 6.43 -2.78 9.06
CA LYS A 105 6.53 -3.30 10.44
C LYS A 105 7.17 -2.27 11.36
N HIS A 106 8.25 -1.66 10.92
CA HIS A 106 8.93 -0.60 11.67
C HIS A 106 8.02 0.63 11.90
N ALA A 107 7.32 1.09 10.86
CA ALA A 107 6.34 2.17 10.96
C ALA A 107 5.19 1.85 11.94
N LYS A 108 4.77 0.57 12.02
CA LYS A 108 3.80 0.11 13.02
C LYS A 108 4.35 0.21 14.44
N GLU A 109 5.58 -0.26 14.66
CA GLU A 109 6.27 -0.20 15.97
C GLU A 109 6.43 1.23 16.46
N LEU A 110 6.66 2.17 15.53
CA LEU A 110 6.74 3.60 15.82
C LEU A 110 5.38 4.33 15.84
N HIS A 111 4.27 3.60 15.73
CA HIS A 111 2.91 4.15 15.79
C HIS A 111 2.60 5.22 14.72
N LEU A 112 3.10 5.04 13.49
CA LEU A 112 2.94 6.00 12.38
C LEU A 112 1.49 6.46 12.19
N ALA A 113 0.53 5.54 12.16
CA ALA A 113 -0.88 5.86 11.88
C ALA A 113 -1.46 6.89 12.87
N SER A 114 -1.10 6.79 14.16
CA SER A 114 -1.57 7.69 15.21
C SER A 114 -0.64 8.87 15.49
N SER A 115 0.49 8.98 14.78
CA SER A 115 1.51 10.03 15.02
C SER A 115 1.05 11.44 14.63
N GLY A 116 0.14 11.54 13.65
CA GLY A 116 -0.27 12.82 13.06
C GLY A 116 0.78 13.51 12.17
N LEU A 117 1.94 12.86 11.93
CA LEU A 117 3.05 13.45 11.18
C LEU A 117 2.86 13.37 9.66
N ALA A 118 2.21 12.31 9.18
CA ALA A 118 2.00 12.06 7.75
C ALA A 118 0.65 12.58 7.25
N ASP A 119 0.63 13.07 6.01
CA ASP A 119 -0.60 13.32 5.26
C ASP A 119 -1.03 12.10 4.45
N VAL A 120 -0.07 11.46 3.80
CA VAL A 120 -0.29 10.31 2.91
C VAL A 120 0.85 9.31 3.07
N ALA A 121 0.50 8.02 3.15
CA ALA A 121 1.47 6.94 3.09
C ALA A 121 1.29 6.13 1.81
N MET A 122 2.38 5.88 1.11
CA MET A 122 2.39 5.10 -0.11
C MET A 122 2.82 3.66 0.17
N THR A 123 2.11 2.71 -0.44
CA THR A 123 2.51 1.31 -0.37
C THR A 123 1.95 0.48 -1.51
N SER A 124 2.73 -0.50 -1.97
CA SER A 124 2.24 -1.59 -2.81
C SER A 124 1.70 -2.78 -2.00
N TYR A 125 1.98 -2.83 -0.69
CA TYR A 125 1.67 -3.96 0.21
C TYR A 125 0.42 -3.66 1.06
N LEU A 126 -0.74 -3.51 0.39
CA LEU A 126 -1.97 -3.02 1.03
C LEU A 126 -2.37 -3.80 2.29
N TYR A 127 -2.28 -5.14 2.27
CA TYR A 127 -2.65 -5.96 3.42
C TYR A 127 -1.68 -5.81 4.60
N ASP A 128 -0.38 -5.68 4.32
CA ASP A 128 0.62 -5.42 5.37
C ASP A 128 0.41 -4.02 5.95
N ALA A 129 0.14 -3.02 5.10
CA ALA A 129 -0.13 -1.66 5.53
C ALA A 129 -1.40 -1.52 6.38
N ALA A 130 -2.41 -2.39 6.17
CA ALA A 130 -3.58 -2.44 7.05
C ALA A 130 -3.20 -2.72 8.52
N THR A 131 -2.07 -3.38 8.76
CA THR A 131 -1.58 -3.65 10.13
C THR A 131 -1.18 -2.40 10.90
N LEU A 132 -0.91 -1.27 10.22
CA LEU A 132 -0.67 0.03 10.85
C LEU A 132 -1.84 0.50 11.72
N PHE A 133 -3.06 0.02 11.42
CA PHE A 133 -4.31 0.43 12.08
C PHE A 133 -4.86 -0.62 13.06
N THR A 134 -4.09 -1.67 13.36
CA THR A 134 -4.54 -2.79 14.22
C THR A 134 -4.29 -2.60 15.72
N ASN A 135 -3.88 -1.40 16.14
CA ASN A 135 -3.61 -1.11 17.55
C ASN A 135 -4.92 -1.00 18.35
N ASN A 136 -4.85 -1.12 19.68
CA ASN A 136 -6.03 -1.17 20.57
C ASN A 136 -6.90 0.11 20.54
N ASP A 137 -6.37 1.23 20.04
CA ASP A 137 -7.14 2.44 19.77
C ASP A 137 -7.73 2.36 18.37
N ASN A 138 -8.92 1.76 18.28
CA ASN A 138 -9.79 1.70 17.08
C ASN A 138 -10.26 3.08 16.57
N THR A 139 -9.56 4.16 16.91
CA THR A 139 -9.92 5.53 16.60
C THR A 139 -9.31 6.00 15.29
N VAL A 140 -8.23 5.38 14.82
CA VAL A 140 -7.53 5.76 13.59
C VAL A 140 -7.81 4.78 12.46
N HIS A 141 -8.17 5.29 11.28
CA HIS A 141 -8.45 4.46 10.11
C HIS A 141 -7.67 4.89 8.86
N GLY A 142 -7.29 3.91 8.04
CA GLY A 142 -6.72 4.15 6.73
C GLY A 142 -7.81 4.50 5.72
N LYS A 143 -7.65 5.60 5.00
CA LYS A 143 -8.49 5.96 3.86
C LYS A 143 -7.73 5.67 2.57
N CYS A 144 -8.03 4.53 1.98
CA CYS A 144 -7.30 4.04 0.81
C CYS A 144 -7.83 4.66 -0.49
N PHE A 145 -6.91 5.05 -1.37
CA PHE A 145 -7.20 5.43 -2.75
C PHE A 145 -6.10 4.88 -3.67
N THR A 146 -6.38 4.81 -4.96
CA THR A 146 -5.46 4.23 -5.94
C THR A 146 -5.68 4.81 -7.33
N LEU A 147 -4.69 4.63 -8.20
CA LEU A 147 -4.81 4.90 -9.64
C LEU A 147 -4.72 3.55 -10.36
N LEU A 148 -5.72 3.28 -11.19
CA LEU A 148 -5.79 2.07 -11.99
C LEU A 148 -5.55 2.38 -13.46
N ARG A 149 -4.90 1.45 -14.14
CA ARG A 149 -4.67 1.49 -15.58
C ARG A 149 -5.20 0.21 -16.20
N HIS A 150 -5.61 0.30 -17.47
CA HIS A 150 -6.01 -0.88 -18.24
C HIS A 150 -4.95 -2.01 -18.09
N PRO A 151 -5.34 -3.22 -17.64
CA PRO A 151 -4.40 -4.27 -17.23
C PRO A 151 -3.33 -4.58 -18.30
N ILE A 152 -3.75 -4.76 -19.56
CA ILE A 152 -2.84 -5.05 -20.67
C ILE A 152 -1.85 -3.90 -20.92
N LYS A 153 -2.30 -2.65 -20.93
CA LYS A 153 -1.43 -1.49 -21.17
C LYS A 153 -0.40 -1.33 -20.04
N ARG A 154 -0.80 -1.65 -18.81
CA ARG A 154 0.09 -1.65 -17.64
C ARG A 154 1.16 -2.73 -17.76
N ALA A 155 0.78 -3.97 -18.08
CA ALA A 155 1.71 -5.08 -18.28
C ALA A 155 2.73 -4.81 -19.39
N VAL A 156 2.28 -4.30 -20.54
CA VAL A 156 3.16 -3.89 -21.64
C VAL A 156 4.09 -2.76 -21.20
N SER A 157 3.58 -1.77 -20.47
CA SER A 157 4.39 -0.67 -19.94
C SER A 157 5.43 -1.13 -18.93
N LEU A 158 5.14 -2.15 -18.11
CA LEU A 158 6.09 -2.75 -17.18
C LEU A 158 7.19 -3.47 -17.95
N PHE A 159 6.84 -4.27 -18.95
CA PHE A 159 7.83 -4.95 -19.78
C PHE A 159 8.84 -3.98 -20.40
N TYR A 160 8.38 -2.92 -21.07
CA TYR A 160 9.29 -1.94 -21.67
C TYR A 160 10.10 -1.16 -20.63
N TYR A 161 9.58 -0.98 -19.41
CA TYR A 161 10.35 -0.41 -18.31
C TYR A 161 11.52 -1.33 -17.92
N LEU A 162 11.26 -2.62 -17.70
CA LEU A 162 12.26 -3.61 -17.33
C LEU A 162 13.38 -3.75 -18.38
N LYS A 163 13.11 -3.43 -19.66
CA LYS A 163 14.14 -3.40 -20.70
C LYS A 163 15.20 -2.33 -20.50
N VAL A 164 14.81 -1.18 -19.92
CA VAL A 164 15.64 0.04 -19.89
C VAL A 164 16.12 0.41 -18.49
N SER A 165 15.53 -0.14 -17.44
CA SER A 165 15.79 0.22 -16.04
C SER A 165 17.12 -0.31 -15.50
N THR A 166 18.24 -0.01 -16.16
CA THR A 166 19.58 -0.52 -15.82
C THR A 166 20.14 0.03 -14.51
N TRP A 167 19.52 1.07 -13.95
CA TRP A 167 19.88 1.71 -12.68
C TRP A 167 19.22 1.07 -11.46
N GLU A 168 18.23 0.20 -11.66
CA GLU A 168 17.55 -0.49 -10.57
C GLU A 168 18.42 -1.64 -10.02
N MET A 169 18.40 -1.83 -8.70
CA MET A 169 19.19 -2.90 -8.06
C MET A 169 18.75 -4.31 -8.50
N ASP A 170 17.48 -4.48 -8.88
CA ASP A 170 16.90 -5.73 -9.33
C ASP A 170 16.86 -5.87 -10.86
N TYR A 171 17.59 -5.02 -11.59
CA TYR A 171 17.71 -5.11 -13.04
C TYR A 171 18.17 -6.50 -13.48
N ASN A 172 17.47 -7.05 -14.47
CA ASN A 172 17.83 -8.31 -15.10
C ASN A 172 18.05 -8.11 -16.59
N SER A 173 19.28 -8.35 -17.06
CA SER A 173 19.66 -8.17 -18.46
C SER A 173 18.89 -9.04 -19.43
N ILE A 174 18.22 -10.11 -18.96
CA ILE A 174 17.38 -10.96 -19.80
C ILE A 174 16.30 -10.17 -20.54
N PHE A 175 15.79 -9.08 -19.95
CA PHE A 175 14.72 -8.28 -20.55
C PHE A 175 15.20 -7.44 -21.74
N LYS A 176 16.50 -7.13 -21.82
CA LYS A 176 17.07 -6.25 -22.85
C LYS A 176 16.81 -6.78 -24.27
N ASP A 177 17.02 -8.07 -24.47
CA ASP A 177 16.91 -8.70 -25.79
C ASP A 177 15.60 -9.49 -25.97
N MET A 178 14.83 -9.67 -24.89
CA MET A 178 13.52 -10.34 -24.92
C MET A 178 12.50 -9.51 -25.71
N SER A 179 11.67 -10.17 -26.51
CA SER A 179 10.50 -9.60 -27.18
C SER A 179 9.27 -9.59 -26.27
N LEU A 180 8.25 -8.79 -26.61
CA LEU A 180 7.01 -8.75 -25.84
C LEU A 180 6.27 -10.11 -25.83
N GLU A 181 6.31 -10.84 -26.94
CA GLU A 181 5.69 -12.17 -27.02
C GLU A 181 6.42 -13.18 -26.12
N GLU A 182 7.76 -13.19 -26.13
CA GLU A 182 8.54 -14.04 -25.23
C GLU A 182 8.27 -13.70 -23.77
N TYR A 183 8.21 -12.41 -23.43
CA TYR A 183 7.85 -11.97 -22.09
C TYR A 183 6.49 -12.50 -21.66
N ALA A 184 5.45 -12.33 -22.50
CA ALA A 184 4.09 -12.77 -22.22
C ALA A 184 3.95 -14.29 -22.02
N ARG A 185 4.85 -15.08 -22.63
CA ARG A 185 4.89 -16.55 -22.49
C ARG A 185 5.85 -17.02 -21.38
N SER A 186 6.68 -16.13 -20.85
CA SER A 186 7.70 -16.47 -19.87
C SER A 186 7.16 -16.48 -18.44
N LYS A 187 7.91 -17.11 -17.53
CA LYS A 187 7.69 -17.02 -16.08
C LYS A 187 7.88 -15.62 -15.49
N TRP A 188 8.42 -14.69 -16.27
CA TRP A 188 8.69 -13.31 -15.84
C TRP A 188 7.50 -12.38 -16.09
N CYS A 189 6.50 -12.82 -16.87
CA CYS A 189 5.29 -12.06 -17.06
C CYS A 189 4.63 -11.81 -15.69
N GLU A 190 4.32 -10.55 -15.40
CA GLU A 190 3.53 -10.25 -14.22
C GLU A 190 2.15 -10.93 -14.29
N GLU A 191 1.67 -11.38 -13.15
CA GLU A 191 0.42 -12.10 -13.06
C GLU A 191 -0.52 -11.38 -12.10
N ASN A 192 -1.62 -10.83 -12.64
CA ASN A 192 -2.77 -10.32 -11.89
C ASN A 192 -2.47 -9.39 -10.72
N TRP A 193 -1.44 -8.54 -10.83
CA TRP A 193 -0.98 -7.67 -9.73
C TRP A 193 -2.12 -6.90 -9.05
N MET A 194 -3.07 -6.35 -9.83
CA MET A 194 -4.19 -5.54 -9.31
C MET A 194 -5.28 -6.33 -8.56
N ALA A 195 -5.19 -7.65 -8.53
CA ALA A 195 -6.18 -8.53 -7.90
C ALA A 195 -5.57 -9.45 -6.84
N ARG A 196 -4.30 -9.26 -6.50
CA ARG A 196 -3.58 -10.05 -5.49
C ARG A 196 -3.85 -9.59 -4.07
#